data_AF-A0A8T5TUK5-F1
#
_entry.id   AF-A0A8T5TUK5-F1
#
_cell.length_a   1.000
_cell.length_b   1.000
_cell.length_c   1.000
_cell.angle_alpha   90.00
_cell.angle_beta   90.00
_cell.angle_gamma   90.00
#
_symmetry.space_group_name_H-M   'P 1'
#
loop_
_entity.id
_entity.type
_entity.pdbx_description
1 polymer ?
#
loop_
_entity_poly.entity_id
_entity_poly.type
_entity_poly.pdbx_seq_one_letter_code
_entity_poly.pdbx_strand_id
1 'polypeptide(L)'
;MKTVKIFGPILAILMLPIIAVLINYIVFGKDLRFIIFTVLILIYLMAESLLDMVFKIDFRSKTSSHVPYIVLEWAAAFSFLFGTIRLDTTLGWIIAIFFWAFIVVLIFYIVKRRKNKE
;
A
#
# COMPACT_ATOMS: atom_id res chain seq x y z
N MET A 1 1.94 -19.34 -9.45
CA MET A 1 3.36 -19.07 -9.08
C MET A 1 4.13 -18.15 -10.04
N LYS A 2 3.76 -17.94 -11.31
CA LYS A 2 4.48 -16.99 -12.20
C LYS A 2 4.20 -15.50 -11.89
N THR A 3 2.96 -15.15 -11.53
CA THR A 3 2.54 -13.76 -11.28
C THR A 3 3.18 -13.13 -10.03
N VAL A 4 3.48 -13.95 -9.02
CA VAL A 4 4.09 -13.53 -7.74
C VAL A 4 5.52 -12.99 -7.96
N LYS A 5 6.22 -13.42 -9.02
CA LYS A 5 7.62 -13.03 -9.27
C LYS A 5 7.78 -11.66 -9.95
N ILE A 6 6.72 -11.10 -10.52
CA ILE A 6 6.80 -9.86 -11.33
C ILE A 6 6.47 -8.62 -10.49
N PHE A 7 5.65 -8.77 -9.44
CA PHE A 7 5.23 -7.66 -8.60
C PHE A 7 6.35 -7.12 -7.70
N GLY A 8 7.14 -8.00 -7.07
CA GLY A 8 8.27 -7.59 -6.24
C GLY A 8 9.22 -6.58 -6.92
N PRO A 9 9.71 -6.84 -8.15
CA PRO A 9 10.58 -5.91 -8.90
C PRO A 9 9.96 -4.54 -9.13
N ILE A 10 8.68 -4.51 -9.50
CA ILE A 10 7.97 -3.27 -9.75
C ILE A 10 7.89 -2.43 -8.47
N LEU A 11 7.57 -3.06 -7.34
CA LEU A 11 7.50 -2.39 -6.04
C LEU A 11 8.87 -1.88 -5.58
N ALA A 12 9.94 -2.64 -5.83
CA ALA A 12 11.29 -2.20 -5.52
C ALA A 12 11.71 -0.96 -6.31
N ILE A 13 11.34 -0.89 -7.59
CA ILE A 13 11.60 0.29 -8.43
C ILE A 13 10.77 1.49 -7.94
N LEU A 14 9.51 1.27 -7.54
CA LEU A 14 8.64 2.30 -6.96
C LEU A 14 9.17 2.90 -5.66
N MET A 15 10.03 2.19 -4.92
CA MET A 15 10.67 2.76 -3.73
C MET A 15 11.61 3.92 -4.08
N LEU A 16 12.31 3.88 -5.21
CA LEU A 16 13.28 4.92 -5.59
C LEU A 16 12.69 6.33 -5.66
N PRO A 17 11.61 6.60 -6.42
CA PRO A 17 11.00 7.93 -6.43
C PRO A 17 10.44 8.34 -5.07
N ILE A 18 9.93 7.39 -4.26
CA ILE A 18 9.40 7.71 -2.94
C ILE A 18 10.52 8.04 -1.94
N ILE A 19 11.67 7.37 -2.00
CA ILE A 19 12.86 7.72 -1.22
C ILE A 19 13.33 9.12 -1.60
N ALA A 20 13.38 9.46 -2.89
CA ALA A 20 13.75 10.79 -3.35
C ALA A 20 12.81 11.87 -2.79
N VAL A 21 11.49 11.61 -2.79
CA VAL A 21 10.49 12.49 -2.16
C VAL A 21 10.72 12.60 -0.65
N LEU A 22 10.99 11.50 0.04
CA LEU A 22 11.27 11.52 1.48
C LEU A 22 12.51 12.36 1.82
N ILE A 23 13.60 12.17 1.08
CA ILE A 23 14.83 12.96 1.24
C ILE A 23 14.52 14.45 1.04
N ASN A 24 13.77 14.79 -0.01
CA ASN A 24 13.35 16.16 -0.26
C ASN A 24 12.54 16.72 0.92
N TYR A 25 11.57 15.96 1.45
CA TYR A 25 10.77 16.40 2.59
C TYR A 25 11.59 16.64 3.85
N ILE A 26 12.60 15.81 4.11
CA ILE A 26 13.51 15.97 5.25
C ILE A 26 14.42 17.19 5.05
N VAL A 27 15.08 17.29 3.90
CA VAL A 27 16.06 18.36 3.61
C VAL A 27 15.40 19.75 3.58
N PHE A 28 14.20 19.86 3.00
CA PHE A 28 13.47 21.12 2.91
C PHE A 28 12.54 21.37 4.12
N GLY A 29 12.62 20.55 5.18
CA GLY A 29 11.88 20.76 6.43
C GLY A 29 10.37 20.80 6.24
N LYS A 30 9.80 19.90 5.42
CA LYS A 30 8.35 19.79 5.22
C LYS A 30 7.66 19.33 6.52
N ASP A 31 6.34 19.55 6.58
CA ASP A 31 5.50 19.15 7.72
C ASP A 31 5.72 17.66 8.04
N LEU A 32 5.97 17.39 9.33
CA LEU A 32 6.25 16.05 9.86
C LEU A 32 5.22 15.00 9.44
N ARG A 33 3.96 15.40 9.23
CA ARG A 33 2.89 14.50 8.79
C ARG A 33 3.15 13.92 7.41
N PHE A 34 3.68 14.72 6.47
CA PHE A 34 4.05 14.20 5.15
C PHE A 34 5.21 13.21 5.26
N ILE A 35 6.20 13.50 6.10
CA ILE A 35 7.32 12.59 6.37
C ILE A 35 6.80 11.25 6.92
N ILE A 36 5.90 11.29 7.91
CA ILE A 36 5.28 10.09 8.49
C ILE A 36 4.52 9.29 7.42
N PHE A 37 3.70 9.94 6.60
CA PHE A 37 2.96 9.26 5.52
C PHE A 37 3.89 8.61 4.51
N THR A 38 4.94 9.32 4.07
CA THR A 38 5.93 8.78 3.13
C THR A 38 6.70 7.60 3.73
N VAL A 39 7.07 7.67 5.01
CA VAL A 39 7.72 6.56 5.72
C VAL A 39 6.82 5.34 5.81
N LEU A 40 5.53 5.51 6.16
CA LEU A 40 4.58 4.40 6.22
C LEU A 40 4.42 3.70 4.86
N ILE A 41 4.35 4.47 3.78
CA ILE A 41 4.32 3.94 2.41
C ILE A 41 5.60 3.16 2.10
N LEU A 42 6.77 3.69 2.45
CA LEU A 42 8.05 3.01 2.24
C LEU A 42 8.17 1.72 3.05
N ILE A 43 7.74 1.70 4.31
CA ILE A 43 7.75 0.49 5.13
C ILE A 43 6.89 -0.58 4.49
N TYR A 44 5.71 -0.23 3.97
CA TYR A 44 4.86 -1.18 3.23
C TYR A 44 5.54 -1.71 1.97
N LEU A 45 6.07 -0.82 1.11
CA LEU A 45 6.76 -1.24 -0.12
C LEU A 45 7.98 -2.12 0.17
N MET A 46 8.74 -1.76 1.21
CA MET A 46 9.91 -2.52 1.64
C MET A 46 9.50 -3.88 2.20
N ALA A 47 8.45 -3.93 3.03
CA ALA A 47 7.91 -5.18 3.54
C ALA A 47 7.48 -6.08 2.39
N GLU A 48 6.63 -5.62 1.47
CA GLU A 48 6.13 -6.41 0.35
C GLU A 48 7.29 -6.87 -0.57
N SER A 49 8.25 -5.99 -0.86
CA SER A 49 9.43 -6.34 -1.67
C SER A 49 10.31 -7.41 -1.02
N LEU A 50 10.63 -7.26 0.28
CA LEU A 50 11.41 -8.25 1.04
C LEU A 50 10.69 -9.59 1.11
N LEU A 51 9.40 -9.53 1.41
CA LEU A 51 8.53 -10.67 1.56
C LEU A 51 8.42 -11.46 0.24
N ASP A 52 8.17 -10.79 -0.89
CA ASP A 52 8.04 -11.43 -2.20
C ASP A 52 9.38 -11.89 -2.80
N MET A 53 10.43 -11.06 -2.73
CA MET A 53 11.70 -11.34 -3.41
C MET A 53 12.69 -12.13 -2.56
N VAL A 54 12.90 -11.68 -1.33
CA VAL A 54 13.99 -12.16 -0.46
C VAL A 54 13.52 -13.41 0.26
N PHE A 55 12.39 -13.32 0.96
CA PHE A 55 11.90 -14.42 1.76
C PHE A 55 11.06 -15.42 0.97
N LYS A 56 10.42 -14.99 -0.13
CA LYS A 56 9.52 -15.83 -0.96
C LYS A 56 8.48 -16.57 -0.12
N ILE A 57 8.10 -15.98 1.01
CA ILE A 57 7.11 -16.57 1.91
C ILE A 57 5.74 -16.36 1.26
N ASP A 58 4.82 -17.31 1.38
CA ASP A 58 3.44 -17.08 0.95
C ASP A 58 2.62 -16.60 2.15
N PHE A 59 2.82 -15.34 2.55
CA PHE A 59 2.14 -14.73 3.72
C PHE A 59 0.63 -14.57 3.50
N ARG A 60 0.17 -14.70 2.24
CA ARG A 60 -1.24 -14.67 1.85
C ARG A 60 -1.96 -15.99 2.18
N SER A 61 -1.21 -17.07 2.40
CA SER A 61 -1.75 -18.40 2.68
C SER A 61 -2.05 -18.67 4.16
N LYS A 62 -1.39 -17.95 5.09
CA LYS A 62 -1.52 -18.16 6.55
C LYS A 62 -2.10 -16.93 7.23
N THR A 63 -3.23 -17.10 7.92
CA THR A 63 -3.96 -16.03 8.61
C THR A 63 -3.10 -15.24 9.60
N SER A 64 -2.20 -15.89 10.33
CA SER A 64 -1.33 -15.24 11.33
C SER A 64 -0.33 -14.24 10.72
N SER A 65 0.14 -14.50 9.50
CA SER A 65 1.04 -13.60 8.77
C SER A 65 0.27 -12.60 7.91
N HIS A 66 -0.98 -12.92 7.57
CA HIS A 66 -1.83 -12.08 6.74
C HIS A 66 -2.38 -10.85 7.47
N VAL A 67 -2.73 -10.99 8.76
CA VAL A 67 -3.30 -9.88 9.54
C VAL A 67 -2.32 -8.70 9.69
N PRO A 68 -1.06 -8.88 10.12
CA PRO A 68 -0.10 -7.78 10.20
C PRO A 68 0.16 -7.11 8.85
N TYR A 69 0.19 -7.92 7.79
CA TYR A 69 0.34 -7.44 6.42
C TYR A 69 -0.82 -6.53 6.00
N ILE A 70 -2.08 -6.94 6.24
CA ILE A 70 -3.26 -6.13 5.96
C ILE A 70 -3.19 -4.79 6.70
N VAL A 71 -2.83 -4.79 7.99
CA VAL A 71 -2.71 -3.55 8.77
C VAL A 71 -1.71 -2.59 8.12
N LEU A 72 -0.57 -3.11 7.66
CA LEU A 72 0.45 -2.31 6.99
C LEU A 72 -0.02 -1.78 5.63
N GLU A 73 -0.73 -2.61 4.85
CA GLU A 73 -1.34 -2.22 3.58
C GLU A 73 -2.34 -1.07 3.76
N TRP A 74 -3.23 -1.17 4.76
CA TRP A 74 -4.18 -0.09 5.07
C TRP A 74 -3.47 1.18 5.55
N ALA A 75 -2.44 1.04 6.41
CA ALA A 75 -1.67 2.20 6.88
C ALA A 75 -1.03 2.96 5.71
N ALA A 76 -0.44 2.25 4.74
CA ALA A 76 0.13 2.85 3.55
C ALA A 76 -0.96 3.47 2.63
N ALA A 77 -2.08 2.77 2.43
CA ALA A 77 -3.16 3.27 1.59
C ALA A 77 -3.81 4.54 2.16
N PHE A 78 -4.06 4.59 3.47
CA PHE A 78 -4.53 5.81 4.15
C PHE A 78 -3.50 6.93 4.10
N SER A 79 -2.21 6.60 4.24
CA SER A 79 -1.13 7.59 4.11
C SER A 79 -1.11 8.22 2.70
N PHE A 80 -1.33 7.42 1.66
CA PHE A 80 -1.50 7.94 0.29
C PHE A 80 -2.73 8.84 0.19
N LEU A 81 -3.89 8.38 0.66
CA LEU A 81 -5.14 9.12 0.57
C LEU A 81 -5.06 10.48 1.29
N PHE A 82 -4.72 10.47 2.57
CA PHE A 82 -4.64 11.70 3.37
C PHE A 82 -3.44 12.57 2.99
N GLY A 83 -2.32 11.96 2.58
CA GLY A 83 -1.17 12.67 2.06
C GLY A 83 -1.52 13.43 0.79
N THR A 84 -2.18 12.81 -0.18
CA THR A 84 -2.55 13.48 -1.42
C THR A 84 -3.63 14.53 -1.22
N ILE A 85 -4.67 14.28 -0.41
CA ILE A 85 -5.71 15.29 -0.10
C ILE A 85 -5.10 16.58 0.44
N ARG A 86 -4.03 16.48 1.25
CA ARG A 86 -3.33 17.64 1.81
C ARG A 86 -2.40 18.34 0.82
N LEU A 87 -1.96 17.64 -0.22
CA LEU A 87 -1.06 18.18 -1.24
C LEU A 87 -1.84 18.82 -2.39
N ASP A 88 -2.87 18.13 -2.86
CA ASP A 88 -3.80 18.60 -3.90
C ASP A 88 -5.19 18.00 -3.64
N THR A 89 -6.14 18.87 -3.33
CA THR A 89 -7.53 18.46 -3.00
C THR A 89 -8.19 17.73 -4.16
N THR A 90 -7.95 18.13 -5.40
CA THR A 90 -8.57 17.55 -6.60
C THR A 90 -8.05 16.13 -6.83
N LEU A 91 -6.72 15.95 -6.81
CA LEU A 91 -6.11 14.61 -6.90
C LEU A 91 -6.51 13.74 -5.72
N GLY A 92 -6.61 14.31 -4.52
CA GLY A 92 -7.08 13.63 -3.33
C GLY A 92 -8.48 13.04 -3.50
N TRP A 93 -9.42 13.81 -4.04
CA TRP A 93 -10.78 13.32 -4.33
C TRP A 93 -10.81 12.24 -5.40
N ILE A 94 -10.00 12.37 -6.46
CA ILE A 94 -9.87 11.34 -7.49
C ILE A 94 -9.41 10.02 -6.85
N ILE A 95 -8.34 10.05 -6.07
CA ILE A 95 -7.82 8.87 -5.37
C ILE A 95 -8.84 8.31 -4.39
N ALA A 96 -9.55 9.17 -3.66
CA ALA A 96 -10.61 8.77 -2.73
C ALA A 96 -11.71 7.94 -3.44
N ILE A 97 -12.18 8.40 -4.60
CA ILE A 97 -13.21 7.71 -5.38
C ILE A 97 -12.73 6.31 -5.76
N PHE A 98 -11.51 6.19 -6.30
CA PHE A 98 -10.95 4.88 -6.66
C PHE A 98 -10.77 3.97 -5.44
N PHE A 99 -10.29 4.53 -4.32
CA PHE A 99 -10.09 3.78 -3.09
C PHE A 99 -11.40 3.19 -2.55
N TRP A 100 -12.46 4.01 -2.44
CA TRP A 100 -13.76 3.54 -1.96
C TRP A 100 -14.43 2.58 -2.95
N ALA A 101 -14.32 2.84 -4.26
CA ALA A 101 -14.82 1.91 -5.28
C ALA A 101 -14.14 0.54 -5.16
N PHE A 102 -12.82 0.50 -4.94
CA PHE A 102 -12.08 -0.74 -4.73
C PHE A 102 -12.58 -1.51 -3.50
N ILE A 103 -12.83 -0.82 -2.38
CA ILE A 103 -13.40 -1.45 -1.17
C ILE A 103 -14.78 -2.05 -1.45
N VAL A 104 -15.67 -1.31 -2.13
CA VAL A 104 -17.01 -1.80 -2.47
C VAL A 104 -16.93 -3.08 -3.30
N VAL A 105 -16.06 -3.11 -4.30
CA VAL A 105 -15.83 -4.30 -5.14
C VAL A 105 -15.28 -5.46 -4.32
N LEU A 106 -14.34 -5.20 -3.41
CA LEU A 106 -13.76 -6.21 -2.54
C LEU A 106 -14.81 -6.84 -1.61
N ILE A 107 -15.63 -6.00 -0.96
CA ILE A 107 -16.72 -6.46 -0.09
C ILE A 107 -17.71 -7.29 -0.90
N PHE A 108 -18.15 -6.80 -2.06
CA PHE A 108 -19.07 -7.52 -2.93
C PHE A 108 -18.52 -8.90 -3.33
N TYR A 109 -17.24 -8.96 -3.70
CA TYR A 109 -16.56 -10.21 -4.03
C TYR A 109 -16.53 -11.19 -2.85
N ILE A 110 -16.20 -10.71 -1.65
CA ILE A 110 -16.15 -11.55 -0.44
C ILE A 110 -17.55 -12.10 -0.10
N VAL A 111 -18.58 -11.26 -0.14
CA VAL A 111 -19.98 -11.65 0.12
C VAL A 111 -20.45 -12.68 -0.89
N LYS A 112 -20.22 -12.44 -2.19
CA LYS A 112 -20.57 -13.39 -3.26
C LYS A 112 -19.85 -14.73 -3.11
N ARG A 113 -18.58 -14.71 -2.72
CA ARG A 113 -17.79 -15.94 -2.50
C ARG A 113 -18.28 -16.76 -1.31
N ARG A 114 -18.77 -16.11 -0.23
CA ARG A 114 -19.40 -16.81 0.89
C ARG A 114 -20.68 -17.50 0.44
N LYS A 115 -21.55 -16.79 -0.29
CA LYS A 115 -22.83 -17.32 -0.79
C LYS A 115 -22.67 -18.52 -1.75
N ASN A 116 -21.58 -18.59 -2.52
CA ASN A 116 -21.30 -19.71 -3.42
C ASN A 116 -20.66 -20.94 -2.73
N LYS A 117 -20.28 -20.83 -1.45
CA LYS A 117 -19.67 -21.93 -0.67
C LYS A 117 -20.66 -22.58 0.30
N GLU A 118 -21.81 -21.96 0.53
CA GLU A 118 -23.00 -22.53 1.18
C GLU A 118 -23.87 -23.24 0.14
#